data_AF-A0A7X8Y3S4-F1
#
_entry.id   AF-A0A7X8Y3S4-F1
#
_cell.length_a   1.000
_cell.length_b   1.000
_cell.length_c   1.000
_cell.angle_alpha   90.00
_cell.angle_beta   90.00
_cell.angle_gamma   90.00
#
_symmetry.space_group_name_H-M   'P 1'
#
loop_
_entity.id
_entity.type
_entity.pdbx_description
1 polymer ?
#
loop_
_entity_poly.entity_id
_entity_poly.type
_entity_poly.pdbx_seq_one_letter_code
_entity_poly.pdbx_strand_id
1 'polypeptide(L)'
;MNKNMVDFLSEKLREQFSIKRGTDIHRQLQFLQLEDDNEISKKIKSDSELSKFWGNNSRAEVPIAGTINGKFYSKRIDRLIFINNEILFLDYKTDTTKTRYDEYKKTMKIYALLLQSAFPKYKITGFILWINNWELEKIIEL
;
A
#
# COMPACT_ATOMS: atom_id res chain seq x y z
N MET A 1 11.77 14.68 -31.24
CA MET A 1 10.49 15.41 -31.08
C MET A 1 10.62 16.30 -29.85
N ASN A 2 10.64 17.62 -30.03
CA ASN A 2 10.61 18.57 -28.91
C ASN A 2 9.17 18.62 -28.38
N LYS A 3 8.94 18.15 -27.15
CA LYS A 3 7.66 18.36 -26.46
C LYS A 3 7.43 19.87 -26.35
N ASN A 4 6.23 20.33 -26.73
CA ASN A 4 5.92 21.75 -26.65
C ASN A 4 5.63 22.14 -25.17
N MET A 5 5.62 23.44 -24.88
CA MET A 5 5.36 23.93 -23.51
C MET A 5 3.99 23.53 -22.96
N VAL A 6 3.00 23.32 -23.83
CA VAL A 6 1.64 22.85 -23.48
C VAL A 6 1.67 21.38 -23.06
N ASP A 7 2.45 20.52 -23.72
CA ASP A 7 2.63 19.11 -23.37
C ASP A 7 3.25 18.99 -21.98
N PHE A 8 4.29 19.80 -21.70
CA PHE A 8 4.94 19.83 -20.39
C PHE A 8 3.99 20.29 -19.26
N LEU A 9 3.22 21.36 -19.50
CA LEU A 9 2.21 21.84 -18.54
C LEU A 9 1.11 20.79 -18.30
N SER A 10 0.68 20.09 -19.35
CA SER A 10 -0.32 19.03 -19.25
C SER A 10 0.19 17.80 -18.49
N GLU A 11 1.45 17.41 -18.69
CA GLU A 11 2.11 16.34 -17.92
C GLU A 11 2.23 16.71 -16.45
N LYS A 12 2.69 17.93 -16.14
CA LYS A 12 2.79 18.44 -14.77
C LYS A 12 1.44 18.52 -14.06
N LEU A 13 0.41 18.97 -14.76
CA LEU A 13 -0.96 18.99 -14.22
C LEU A 13 -1.46 17.56 -13.96
N ARG A 14 -1.26 16.62 -14.89
CA ARG A 14 -1.62 15.21 -14.69
C ARG A 14 -0.88 14.58 -13.51
N GLU A 15 0.41 14.87 -13.34
CA GLU A 15 1.20 14.44 -12.17
C GLU A 15 0.60 15.00 -10.87
N GLN A 16 0.32 16.31 -10.81
CA GLN A 16 -0.25 16.93 -9.61
C GLN A 16 -1.66 16.41 -9.28
N PHE A 17 -2.52 16.25 -10.29
CA PHE A 17 -3.86 15.66 -10.10
C PHE A 17 -3.78 14.19 -9.67
N SER A 18 -2.84 13.43 -10.21
CA SER A 18 -2.59 12.04 -9.82
C SER A 18 -2.12 11.95 -8.37
N ILE A 19 -1.17 12.79 -7.95
CA ILE A 19 -0.69 12.87 -6.57
C ILE A 19 -1.82 13.25 -5.61
N LYS A 20 -2.63 14.25 -5.96
CA LYS A 20 -3.77 14.70 -5.14
C LYS A 20 -4.81 13.58 -5.01
N ARG A 21 -5.21 12.93 -6.12
CA ARG A 21 -6.11 11.77 -6.08
C ARG A 21 -5.55 10.61 -5.27
N GLY A 22 -4.26 10.32 -5.41
CA GLY A 22 -3.59 9.28 -4.62
C GLY A 22 -3.66 9.57 -3.12
N THR A 23 -3.35 10.80 -2.73
CA THR A 23 -3.41 11.26 -1.33
C THR A 23 -4.84 11.22 -0.79
N ASP A 24 -5.83 11.64 -1.59
CA ASP A 24 -7.23 11.64 -1.19
C ASP A 24 -7.77 10.21 -0.99
N ILE A 25 -7.42 9.27 -1.88
CA ILE A 25 -7.83 7.87 -1.73
C ILE A 25 -7.11 7.20 -0.55
N HIS A 26 -5.81 7.45 -0.36
CA HIS A 26 -5.08 6.98 0.81
C HIS A 26 -5.78 7.41 2.11
N ARG A 27 -6.17 8.68 2.21
CA ARG A 27 -6.93 9.20 3.35
C ARG A 27 -8.30 8.52 3.50
N GLN A 28 -9.05 8.33 2.41
CA GLN A 28 -10.33 7.61 2.48
C GLN A 28 -10.13 6.19 3.00
N LEU A 29 -9.16 5.46 2.44
CA LEU A 29 -8.85 4.10 2.84
C LEU A 29 -8.33 4.01 4.29
N GLN A 30 -7.62 5.02 4.78
CA GLN A 30 -7.15 5.10 6.17
C GLN A 30 -8.31 5.13 7.16
N PHE A 31 -9.33 5.95 6.90
CA PHE A 31 -10.45 6.18 7.83
C PHE A 31 -11.70 5.36 7.52
N LEU A 32 -11.71 4.59 6.43
CA LEU A 32 -12.84 3.77 6.01
C LEU A 32 -13.25 2.78 7.10
N GLN A 33 -14.55 2.74 7.38
CA GLN A 33 -15.18 1.69 8.16
C GLN A 33 -15.97 0.78 7.22
N LEU A 34 -15.81 -0.55 7.33
CA LEU A 34 -16.54 -1.45 6.44
C LEU A 34 -18.05 -1.37 6.64
N GLU A 35 -18.54 -0.94 7.80
CA GLU A 35 -19.98 -0.79 8.02
C GLU A 35 -20.62 0.27 7.11
N ASP A 36 -19.82 1.21 6.58
CA ASP A 36 -20.28 2.24 5.65
C ASP A 36 -20.89 1.61 4.39
N ASP A 37 -22.10 2.05 4.01
CA ASP A 37 -22.74 1.68 2.73
C ASP A 37 -22.26 2.59 1.60
N ASN A 38 -20.97 2.47 1.27
CA ASN A 38 -20.37 3.18 0.15
C ASN A 38 -19.73 2.19 -0.86
N GLU A 39 -19.46 2.67 -2.08
CA GLU A 39 -18.94 1.84 -3.16
C GLU A 39 -17.55 1.24 -2.86
N ILE A 40 -16.71 1.94 -2.08
CA ILE A 40 -15.41 1.43 -1.67
C ILE A 40 -15.57 0.25 -0.70
N SER A 41 -16.44 0.40 0.31
CA SER A 41 -16.75 -0.65 1.27
C SER A 41 -17.36 -1.87 0.58
N LYS A 42 -18.26 -1.70 -0.40
CA LYS A 42 -18.81 -2.81 -1.20
C LYS A 42 -17.72 -3.57 -1.96
N LYS A 43 -16.79 -2.85 -2.61
CA LYS A 43 -15.67 -3.48 -3.32
C LYS A 43 -14.76 -4.26 -2.39
N ILE A 44 -14.40 -3.69 -1.24
CA ILE A 44 -13.57 -4.39 -0.25
C ILE A 44 -14.30 -5.62 0.31
N LYS A 45 -15.60 -5.52 0.61
CA LYS A 45 -16.40 -6.66 1.09
C LYS A 45 -16.53 -7.78 0.06
N SER A 46 -16.48 -7.46 -1.23
CA SER A 46 -16.62 -8.45 -2.31
C SER A 46 -15.41 -9.38 -2.44
N ASP A 47 -14.26 -8.98 -1.90
CA ASP A 47 -13.05 -9.79 -1.85
C ASP A 47 -12.72 -10.16 -0.39
N SER A 48 -12.90 -11.44 -0.06
CA SER A 48 -12.69 -11.96 1.29
C SER A 48 -11.23 -11.85 1.80
N GLU A 49 -10.25 -11.79 0.90
CA GLU A 49 -8.85 -11.63 1.27
C GLU A 49 -8.55 -10.15 1.53
N LEU A 50 -9.09 -9.26 0.69
CA LEU A 50 -9.00 -7.82 0.87
C LEU A 50 -9.76 -7.35 2.13
N SER A 51 -10.92 -7.92 2.43
CA SER A 51 -11.73 -7.51 3.58
C SER A 51 -11.01 -7.71 4.92
N LYS A 52 -10.08 -8.68 5.02
CA LYS A 52 -9.29 -8.93 6.24
C LYS A 52 -8.50 -7.69 6.67
N PHE A 53 -8.09 -6.87 5.70
CA PHE A 53 -7.35 -5.65 5.95
C PHE A 53 -8.19 -4.57 6.63
N TRP A 54 -9.53 -4.64 6.66
CA TRP A 54 -10.36 -3.68 7.41
C TRP A 54 -11.09 -4.32 8.60
N GLY A 55 -10.57 -5.44 9.12
CA GLY A 55 -11.05 -6.02 10.38
C GLY A 55 -10.53 -5.29 11.63
N ASN A 56 -11.06 -5.63 12.80
CA ASN A 56 -10.77 -4.95 14.07
C ASN A 56 -9.28 -4.94 14.47
N ASN A 57 -8.49 -5.92 14.03
CA ASN A 57 -7.05 -6.01 14.33
C ASN A 57 -6.17 -5.23 13.34
N SER A 58 -6.79 -4.50 12.40
CA SER A 58 -6.09 -3.71 11.40
C SER A 58 -5.66 -2.36 11.92
N ARG A 59 -4.46 -1.95 11.53
CA ARG A 59 -3.88 -0.65 11.83
C ARG A 59 -3.47 0.00 10.52
N ALA A 60 -3.94 1.23 10.30
CA ALA A 60 -3.51 2.04 9.17
C ALA A 60 -2.30 2.91 9.57
N GLU A 61 -1.52 3.33 8.58
CA GLU A 61 -0.42 4.30 8.75
C GLU A 61 0.61 3.91 9.83
N VAL A 62 0.98 2.62 9.87
CA VAL A 62 1.84 2.07 10.93
C VAL A 62 3.29 2.51 10.72
N PRO A 63 3.89 3.26 11.66
CA PRO A 63 5.30 3.61 11.57
C PRO A 63 6.16 2.37 11.82
N ILE A 64 7.22 2.23 11.04
CA ILE A 64 8.22 1.18 11.22
C ILE A 64 9.62 1.74 10.97
N ALA A 65 10.55 1.42 11.87
CA ALA A 65 11.93 1.86 11.76
C ALA A 65 12.89 0.78 12.23
N GLY A 66 14.10 0.80 11.68
CA GLY A 66 15.15 -0.16 12.01
C GLY A 66 16.33 -0.05 11.08
N THR A 67 17.34 -0.89 11.32
CA THR A 67 18.58 -0.89 10.53
C THR A 67 18.66 -2.18 9.72
N ILE A 68 18.85 -2.05 8.41
CA ILE A 68 19.08 -3.18 7.50
C ILE A 68 20.47 -2.99 6.90
N ASN A 69 21.36 -3.96 7.08
CA ASN A 69 22.74 -3.94 6.56
C ASN A 69 23.48 -2.62 6.88
N GLY A 70 23.38 -2.14 8.12
CA GLY A 70 24.04 -0.91 8.58
C GLY A 70 23.38 0.40 8.12
N LYS A 71 22.31 0.34 7.32
CA LYS A 71 21.55 1.53 6.89
C LYS A 71 20.26 1.65 7.70
N PHE A 72 20.02 2.83 8.28
CA PHE A 72 18.79 3.14 8.97
C PHE A 72 17.64 3.42 7.98
N TYR A 73 16.48 2.86 8.28
CA TYR A 73 15.23 3.08 7.57
C TYR A 73 14.16 3.52 8.56
N SER A 74 13.40 4.55 8.17
CA SER A 74 12.16 4.96 8.83
C SER A 74 11.09 5.10 7.76
N LYS A 75 10.02 4.33 7.91
CA LYS A 75 8.97 4.13 6.92
C LYS A 75 7.61 4.06 7.60
N ARG A 76 6.56 4.10 6.77
CA ARG A 76 5.18 4.02 7.20
C ARG A 76 4.45 3.06 6.26
N ILE A 77 3.82 2.05 6.83
CA ILE A 77 3.07 1.02 6.13
C ILE A 77 1.62 1.50 6.07
N ASP A 78 1.02 1.52 4.88
CA ASP A 78 -0.35 2.03 4.71
C ASP A 78 -1.34 1.25 5.57
N ARG A 79 -1.17 -0.08 5.64
CA ARG A 79 -2.00 -0.94 6.48
C ARG A 79 -1.32 -2.24 6.92
N LEU A 80 -1.56 -2.65 8.17
CA LEU A 80 -0.95 -3.79 8.82
C LEU A 80 -2.00 -4.55 9.65
N ILE A 81 -2.00 -5.88 9.56
CA ILE A 81 -2.84 -6.75 10.38
C ILE A 81 -2.00 -7.84 11.03
N PHE A 82 -2.32 -8.13 12.29
CA PHE A 82 -1.81 -9.29 13.01
C PHE A 82 -2.91 -10.34 13.08
N ILE A 83 -2.68 -11.50 12.48
CA ILE A 83 -3.64 -12.61 12.47
C ILE A 83 -2.88 -13.90 12.80
N ASN A 84 -3.23 -14.52 13.92
CA ASN A 84 -2.56 -15.73 14.42
C ASN A 84 -1.04 -15.50 14.55
N ASN A 85 -0.24 -16.30 13.84
CA ASN A 85 1.22 -16.23 13.77
C ASN A 85 1.71 -15.55 12.47
N GLU A 86 0.86 -14.76 11.82
CA GLU A 86 1.16 -14.09 10.57
C GLU A 86 0.90 -12.59 10.68
N ILE A 87 1.77 -11.81 10.03
CA ILE A 87 1.62 -10.37 9.84
C ILE A 87 1.37 -10.16 8.35
N LEU A 88 0.19 -9.64 8.01
CA LEU A 88 -0.08 -9.18 6.65
C LEU A 88 0.07 -7.67 6.59
N PHE A 89 0.76 -7.18 5.58
CA PHE A 89 0.88 -5.75 5.32
C PHE A 89 0.46 -5.42 3.89
N LEU A 90 -0.07 -4.21 3.72
CA LEU A 90 -0.66 -3.74 2.47
C LEU A 90 -0.16 -2.33 2.17
N ASP A 91 0.13 -2.08 0.90
CA ASP A 91 0.51 -0.79 0.34
C ASP A 91 -0.40 -0.48 -0.86
N TYR A 92 -0.93 0.75 -0.95
CA TYR A 92 -1.88 1.12 -1.99
C TYR A 92 -1.22 1.84 -3.15
N LYS A 93 -1.52 1.40 -4.37
CA LYS A 93 -1.04 2.04 -5.60
C LYS A 93 -2.18 2.51 -6.48
N THR A 94 -2.09 3.77 -6.90
CA THR A 94 -3.02 4.40 -7.86
C THR A 94 -2.49 4.41 -9.28
N ASP A 95 -1.27 3.95 -9.51
CA ASP A 95 -0.70 3.90 -10.86
C ASP A 95 -1.54 2.96 -11.75
N THR A 96 -1.92 3.47 -12.91
CA THR A 96 -2.67 2.69 -13.91
C THR A 96 -1.78 1.72 -14.68
N THR A 97 -0.46 1.80 -14.53
CA THR A 97 0.53 0.94 -15.18
C THR A 97 1.53 0.43 -14.15
N LYS A 98 1.96 -0.83 -14.28
CA LYS A 98 2.95 -1.46 -13.39
C LYS A 98 4.41 -1.04 -13.73
N THR A 99 4.63 0.17 -14.24
CA THR A 99 5.97 0.65 -14.67
C THR A 99 6.95 0.80 -13.52
N ARG A 100 6.46 1.16 -12.32
CA ARG A 100 7.26 1.30 -11.08
C ARG A 100 7.28 0.05 -10.21
N TYR A 101 6.83 -1.07 -10.75
CA TYR A 101 6.60 -2.30 -9.98
C TYR A 101 7.86 -2.83 -9.29
N ASP A 102 9.03 -2.73 -9.93
CA ASP A 102 10.30 -3.13 -9.32
C ASP A 102 10.72 -2.22 -8.16
N GLU A 103 10.39 -0.93 -8.22
CA GLU A 103 10.62 0.01 -7.11
C GLU A 103 9.71 -0.31 -5.93
N TYR A 104 8.46 -0.69 -6.22
CA TYR A 104 7.50 -1.11 -5.21
C TYR A 104 7.95 -2.42 -4.56
N LYS A 105 8.42 -3.40 -5.33
CA LYS A 105 9.02 -4.63 -4.79
C LYS A 105 10.19 -4.34 -3.85
N LYS A 106 11.09 -3.42 -4.19
CA LYS A 106 12.20 -3.02 -3.30
C LYS A 106 11.69 -2.42 -2.00
N THR A 107 10.68 -1.56 -2.07
CA THR A 107 10.05 -0.94 -0.89
C THR A 107 9.35 -1.98 -0.02
N MET A 108 8.58 -2.88 -0.61
CA MET A 108 7.91 -3.98 0.07
C MET A 108 8.90 -4.92 0.77
N LYS A 109 10.06 -5.20 0.14
CA LYS A 109 11.15 -5.96 0.79
C LYS A 109 11.70 -5.25 2.02
N ILE A 110 11.87 -3.92 1.96
CA ILE A 110 12.31 -3.14 3.13
C ILE A 110 11.30 -3.26 4.26
N TYR A 111 10.00 -3.13 3.97
CA TYR A 111 8.94 -3.29 4.98
C TYR A 111 9.00 -4.69 5.61
N ALA A 112 9.10 -5.73 4.78
CA ALA A 112 9.14 -7.10 5.24
C ALA A 112 10.38 -7.40 6.10
N LEU A 113 11.56 -6.90 5.73
CA LEU A 113 12.79 -7.07 6.53
C LEU A 113 12.71 -6.34 7.87
N LEU A 114 12.16 -5.12 7.89
CA LEU A 114 11.93 -4.40 9.14
C LEU A 114 10.94 -5.13 10.05
N LEU A 115 9.83 -5.64 9.48
CA LEU A 115 8.84 -6.42 10.21
C LEU A 115 9.43 -7.73 10.74
N GLN A 116 10.19 -8.46 9.92
CA GLN A 116 10.85 -9.71 10.31
C GLN A 116 11.84 -9.49 11.46
N SER A 117 12.59 -8.38 11.41
CA SER A 117 13.51 -8.01 12.49
C SER A 117 12.76 -7.68 13.79
N ALA A 118 11.61 -7.01 13.71
CA ALA A 118 10.81 -6.65 14.88
C ALA A 118 10.00 -7.83 15.44
N PHE A 119 9.58 -8.75 14.57
CA PHE A 119 8.71 -9.87 14.89
C PHE A 119 9.25 -11.21 14.33
N PRO A 120 10.38 -11.73 14.84
CA PRO A 120 11.08 -12.86 14.22
C PRO A 120 10.30 -14.18 14.17
N LYS A 121 9.26 -14.32 14.99
CA LYS A 121 8.44 -15.53 15.10
C LYS A 121 7.20 -15.51 14.21
N TYR A 122 6.93 -14.39 13.56
CA TYR A 122 5.76 -14.22 12.70
C TYR A 122 6.15 -14.47 11.25
N LYS A 123 5.27 -15.15 10.52
CA LYS A 123 5.32 -15.19 9.06
C LYS A 123 4.92 -13.82 8.52
N ILE A 124 5.64 -13.31 7.52
CA ILE A 124 5.39 -11.97 6.99
C ILE A 124 4.89 -12.08 5.55
N THR A 125 3.70 -11.56 5.26
CA THR A 125 3.15 -11.54 3.90
C THR A 125 2.79 -10.12 3.48
N GLY A 126 3.27 -9.71 2.31
CA GLY A 126 3.11 -8.36 1.78
C GLY A 126 2.27 -8.32 0.53
N PHE A 127 1.34 -7.38 0.48
CA PHE A 127 0.40 -7.19 -0.61
C PHE A 127 0.46 -5.77 -1.18
N ILE A 128 0.15 -5.65 -2.46
CA ILE A 128 -0.16 -4.36 -3.10
C ILE A 128 -1.64 -4.38 -3.48
N LEU A 129 -2.37 -3.32 -3.14
CA LEU A 129 -3.71 -3.08 -3.69
C LEU A 129 -3.60 -2.05 -4.82
N TRP A 130 -3.94 -2.49 -6.02
CA TRP A 130 -4.06 -1.63 -7.19
C TRP A 130 -5.46 -1.01 -7.21
N ILE A 131 -5.56 0.27 -6.85
CA ILE A 131 -6.86 0.94 -6.64
C ILE A 131 -7.65 1.11 -7.94
N ASN A 132 -6.96 1.18 -9.08
CA ASN A 132 -7.58 1.35 -10.40
C ASN A 132 -8.55 0.21 -10.74
N ASN A 133 -8.17 -1.04 -10.44
CA ASN A 133 -8.93 -2.25 -10.75
C ASN A 133 -9.33 -3.06 -9.51
N TRP A 134 -8.96 -2.61 -8.31
CA TRP A 134 -9.19 -3.30 -7.03
C TRP A 134 -8.53 -4.69 -6.99
N GLU A 135 -7.41 -4.85 -7.69
CA GLU A 135 -6.61 -6.08 -7.68
C GLU A 135 -5.71 -6.11 -6.43
N LEU A 136 -5.88 -7.15 -5.62
CA LEU A 136 -4.99 -7.48 -4.53
C LEU A 136 -3.90 -8.44 -5.03
N GLU A 137 -2.64 -8.00 -4.98
CA GLU A 137 -1.51 -8.77 -5.46
C GLU A 137 -0.56 -9.11 -4.31
N LYS A 138 -0.26 -10.40 -4.13
CA LYS A 138 0.74 -10.88 -3.15
C LYS A 138 2.15 -10.76 -3.74
N ILE A 139 3.04 -10.05 -3.04
CA ILE A 139 4.38 -9.71 -3.53
C ILE A 139 5.50 -10.30 -2.67
N ILE A 140 5.26 -10.45 -1.36
CA ILE A 140 6.26 -10.92 -0.40
C ILE A 140 5.68 -12.04 0.45
N GLU A 141 6.48 -13.06 0.71
CA GLU A 141 6.26 -14.07 1.74
C GLU A 141 7.63 -14.41 2.36
N LEU A 142 7.79 -14.17 3.67
CA LEU A 142 8.97 -14.50 4.48
C LEU A 142 8.58 -15.38 5.67
#